data_AF-A0A960HLI5-F1
#
_entry.id   AF-A0A960HLI5-F1
#
_cell.length_a   1.000
_cell.length_b   1.000
_cell.length_c   1.000
_cell.angle_alpha   90.00
_cell.angle_beta   90.00
_cell.angle_gamma   90.00
#
_symmetry.space_group_name_H-M   'P 1'
#
loop_
_entity.id
_entity.type
_entity.pdbx_description
1 polymer ?
#
loop_
_entity_poly.entity_id
_entity_poly.type
_entity_poly.pdbx_seq_one_letter_code
_entity_poly.pdbx_strand_id
1 'polypeptide(L)'
;MQDRSTGTRAAVALLVAALLALGLVGASPAAPAGAATSTPVMGQSRVTSQDLAAFFRSKGKVSQATVSIDALAWYYISEGAAEGVAGDLAFVQSIVETGWFSFSSRTPPEFNNFSGLGAVDGGTSAASFPDARTGVRAQIQHLRAYADPTVTTAKLANPLVDPRFSYVAPKGKAPTWEQFGNGIWASASNYSDVILRIYGELLDFVGDPEPPPPPPTFPPFATADALVVQAHRDLLSREATAGERSSGAADLEARVTTPVRYLADLVEGEGAEHGQPVVRLYLAGLGRLPDGGGLDYWTRRHLDGVRIVRLADQFLGSSEFARRYGNPSDADFVDLLYVNVLGRVSDVAGADYWTRRLQAGAIDRAGLLVQFSESPEHVRTRQATTEATIVYFGMVRRAPDSSVLAWWAGKRDAGYPLETLTDLVWT
;
A
#
# COMPACT_ATOMS: atom_id res chain seq x y z
N MET A 1 19.03 5.51 74.47
CA MET A 1 19.65 6.69 73.85
C MET A 1 19.99 6.31 72.42
N GLN A 2 19.06 6.42 71.46
CA GLN A 2 18.72 7.63 70.72
C GLN A 2 19.97 8.39 70.25
N ASP A 3 20.27 8.35 68.95
CA ASP A 3 20.14 9.55 68.12
C ASP A 3 19.92 9.22 66.63
N ARG A 4 19.14 10.07 65.97
CA ARG A 4 18.80 10.09 64.55
C ARG A 4 19.78 11.01 63.81
N SER A 5 20.16 10.69 62.58
CA SER A 5 20.33 11.77 61.57
C SER A 5 20.07 11.28 60.15
N THR A 6 19.05 11.91 59.58
CA THR A 6 18.58 11.97 58.20
C THR A 6 19.63 12.23 57.12
N GLY A 7 19.57 11.44 56.05
CA GLY A 7 19.46 11.86 54.63
C GLY A 7 20.37 12.94 54.04
N THR A 8 21.03 12.61 52.92
CA THR A 8 21.02 13.46 51.71
C THR A 8 21.27 12.59 50.47
N ARG A 9 20.24 12.41 49.63
CA ARG A 9 20.41 11.98 48.23
C ARG A 9 20.98 13.18 47.49
N ALA A 10 22.23 13.11 47.05
CA ALA A 10 22.83 14.14 46.22
C ALA A 10 22.21 14.07 44.82
N ALA A 11 21.21 14.91 44.57
CA ALA A 11 20.80 15.28 43.21
C ALA A 11 21.86 16.25 42.68
N VAL A 12 22.69 15.80 41.74
CA VAL A 12 23.64 16.65 41.03
C VAL A 12 23.01 17.01 39.69
N ALA A 13 22.58 18.27 39.58
CA ALA A 13 22.03 18.87 38.38
C ALA A 13 23.09 18.93 37.26
N LEU A 14 22.72 18.51 36.05
CA LEU A 14 23.56 18.58 34.86
C LEU A 14 23.18 19.81 34.04
N LEU A 15 24.13 20.73 33.97
CA LEU A 15 24.09 22.00 33.25
C LEU A 15 24.42 21.73 31.77
N VAL A 16 23.43 21.75 30.90
CA VAL A 16 23.66 21.89 29.45
C VAL A 16 23.78 23.38 29.16
N ALA A 17 24.97 23.81 28.74
CA ALA A 17 25.25 25.21 28.41
C ALA A 17 24.52 25.61 27.11
N ALA A 18 23.29 26.10 27.25
CA ALA A 18 22.61 26.88 26.22
C ALA A 18 23.18 28.31 26.23
N LEU A 19 23.94 28.69 25.21
CA LEU A 19 24.32 30.08 24.99
C LEU A 19 23.07 30.87 24.55
N LEU A 20 22.50 31.60 25.53
CA LEU A 20 21.46 32.61 25.36
C LEU A 20 22.04 33.84 24.65
N ALA A 21 21.50 34.17 23.47
CA ALA A 21 21.54 35.54 22.95
C ALA A 21 20.11 36.11 23.02
N LEU A 22 19.85 36.94 24.05
CA LEU A 22 18.60 37.70 24.19
C LEU A 22 18.61 38.88 23.19
N GLY A 23 17.62 38.92 22.30
CA GLY A 23 17.12 40.16 21.71
C GLY A 23 15.73 40.44 22.27
N LEU A 24 15.59 41.53 23.03
CA LEU A 24 14.30 42.01 23.55
C LEU A 24 13.45 42.58 22.41
N VAL A 25 12.30 41.96 22.13
CA VAL A 25 11.17 42.59 21.42
C VAL A 25 9.88 42.24 22.16
N GLY A 26 9.03 43.26 22.37
CA GLY A 26 7.89 43.26 23.27
C GLY A 26 6.80 42.23 22.95
N ALA A 27 6.12 41.81 24.02
CA ALA A 27 5.01 40.85 23.97
C ALA A 27 3.77 41.41 23.25
N SER A 28 3.27 40.66 22.27
CA SER A 28 1.90 40.77 21.76
C SER A 28 1.02 39.69 22.40
N PRO A 29 -0.29 39.93 22.58
CA PRO A 29 -1.16 39.03 23.35
C PRO A 29 -1.44 37.73 22.60
N ALA A 30 -1.45 36.63 23.36
CA ALA A 30 -1.70 35.28 22.87
C ALA A 30 -3.11 35.12 22.29
N ALA A 31 -3.19 34.53 21.09
CA ALA A 31 -4.41 34.00 20.50
C ALA A 31 -4.91 32.75 21.28
N PRO A 32 -6.23 32.45 21.30
CA PRO A 32 -6.80 31.42 22.15
C PRO A 32 -6.43 30.00 21.68
N ALA A 33 -6.27 29.10 22.64
CA ALA A 33 -5.87 27.71 22.46
C ALA A 33 -6.86 26.91 21.60
N GLY A 34 -6.46 26.59 20.36
CA GLY A 34 -7.05 25.52 19.56
C GLY A 34 -6.61 24.15 20.10
N ALA A 35 -7.44 23.12 19.91
CA ALA A 35 -7.13 21.74 20.30
C ALA A 35 -5.72 21.35 19.80
N ALA A 36 -4.86 20.88 20.72
CA ALA A 36 -3.46 20.60 20.42
C ALA A 36 -3.35 19.48 19.36
N THR A 37 -3.07 19.87 18.12
CA THR A 37 -2.60 18.97 17.06
C THR A 37 -1.26 18.38 17.49
N SER A 38 -1.20 17.08 17.71
CA SER A 38 0.06 16.37 17.99
C SER A 38 0.85 16.14 16.70
N THR A 39 2.15 16.40 16.71
CA THR A 39 3.04 16.29 15.54
C THR A 39 3.68 14.90 15.48
N PRO A 40 3.30 14.01 14.55
CA PRO A 40 3.85 12.65 14.50
C PRO A 40 5.33 12.61 14.15
N VAL A 41 6.07 11.66 14.72
CA VAL A 41 7.46 11.37 14.32
C VAL A 41 7.50 10.56 13.01
N MET A 42 6.59 9.60 12.88
CA MET A 42 6.41 8.82 11.65
C MET A 42 5.58 9.64 10.65
N GLY A 43 6.02 9.69 9.40
CA GLY A 43 5.34 10.43 8.34
C GLY A 43 6.29 10.84 7.22
N GLN A 44 5.72 11.36 6.14
CA GLN A 44 6.49 11.99 5.07
C GLN A 44 6.87 13.42 5.47
N SER A 45 7.98 13.93 4.93
CA SER A 45 8.37 15.33 5.09
C SER A 45 7.39 16.26 4.38
N ARG A 46 7.13 17.43 4.96
CA ARG A 46 6.26 18.48 4.38
C ARG A 46 7.01 19.38 3.40
N VAL A 47 8.34 19.45 3.53
CA VAL A 47 9.19 20.31 2.72
C VAL A 47 10.27 19.50 1.98
N THR A 48 10.82 20.08 0.92
CA THR A 48 11.89 19.45 0.14
C THR A 48 13.27 19.66 0.76
N SER A 49 14.29 18.92 0.30
CA SER A 49 15.67 19.17 0.73
C SER A 49 16.19 20.55 0.30
N GLN A 50 15.68 21.09 -0.81
CA GLN A 50 16.02 22.44 -1.28
C GLN A 50 15.47 23.49 -0.32
N ASP A 51 14.24 23.30 0.17
CA ASP A 51 13.61 24.17 1.16
C ASP A 51 14.39 24.19 2.47
N LEU A 52 14.79 23.01 2.99
CA LEU A 52 15.61 22.91 4.19
C LEU A 52 16.94 23.67 4.05
N ALA A 53 17.62 23.50 2.91
CA ALA A 53 18.88 24.17 2.63
C ALA A 53 18.71 25.69 2.45
N ALA A 54 17.63 26.14 1.80
CA ALA A 54 17.29 27.55 1.64
C ALA A 54 16.96 28.21 2.99
N PHE A 55 16.17 27.53 3.83
CA PHE A 55 15.85 27.98 5.18
C PHE A 55 17.11 28.10 6.04
N PHE A 56 18.01 27.11 6.01
CA PHE A 56 19.27 27.21 6.75
C PHE A 56 20.09 28.44 6.33
N ARG A 57 20.23 28.68 5.02
CA ARG A 57 20.97 29.83 4.49
C ARG A 57 20.33 31.16 4.85
N SER A 58 18.99 31.24 4.90
CA SER A 58 18.28 32.48 5.26
C SER A 58 18.60 32.98 6.67
N LYS A 59 19.08 32.10 7.55
CA LYS A 59 19.52 32.43 8.92
C LYS A 59 20.93 33.02 8.99
N GLY A 60 21.64 33.15 7.86
CA GLY A 60 22.99 33.72 7.81
C GLY A 60 24.05 32.89 8.54
N LYS A 61 23.81 31.58 8.70
CA LYS A 61 24.73 30.64 9.36
C LYS A 61 25.63 29.95 8.34
N VAL A 62 26.78 29.47 8.81
CA VAL A 62 27.72 28.65 8.04
C VAL A 62 27.84 27.29 8.74
N SER A 63 27.49 26.22 8.02
CA SER A 63 27.59 24.85 8.55
C SER A 63 29.04 24.38 8.57
N GLN A 64 29.44 23.70 9.65
CA GLN A 64 30.73 23.01 9.76
C GLN A 64 30.63 21.50 9.48
N ALA A 65 29.46 21.00 9.07
CA ALA A 65 29.29 19.58 8.74
C ALA A 65 30.30 19.12 7.67
N THR A 66 30.61 17.81 7.65
CA THR A 66 31.60 17.24 6.71
C THR A 66 31.13 17.26 5.24
N VAL A 67 29.89 17.68 4.98
CA VAL A 67 29.26 17.80 3.66
C VAL A 67 28.53 19.14 3.54
N SER A 68 28.18 19.54 2.32
CA SER A 68 27.38 20.75 2.09
C SER A 68 26.00 20.65 2.75
N ILE A 69 25.39 21.79 3.03
CA ILE A 69 24.04 21.83 3.59
C ILE A 69 23.00 21.19 2.66
N ASP A 70 23.18 21.28 1.34
CA ASP A 70 22.29 20.63 0.37
C ASP A 70 22.40 19.12 0.44
N ALA A 71 23.62 18.59 0.54
CA ALA A 71 23.85 17.15 0.67
C ALA A 71 23.28 16.63 2.00
N LEU A 72 23.50 17.38 3.09
CA LEU A 72 22.96 17.02 4.41
C LEU A 72 21.43 17.02 4.41
N ALA A 73 20.79 18.08 3.92
CA ALA A 73 19.34 18.17 3.78
C ALA A 73 18.78 17.02 2.93
N TRP A 74 19.45 16.67 1.83
CA TRP A 74 19.08 15.53 1.00
C TRP A 74 19.18 14.19 1.74
N TYR A 75 20.22 13.98 2.57
CA TYR A 75 20.31 12.78 3.40
C TYR A 75 19.13 12.65 4.37
N TYR A 76 18.70 13.74 5.02
CA TYR A 76 17.56 13.69 5.93
C TYR A 76 16.25 13.33 5.23
N ILE A 77 15.95 13.97 4.10
CA ILE A 77 14.74 13.68 3.33
C ILE A 77 14.76 12.23 2.82
N SER A 78 15.89 11.78 2.27
CA SER A 78 15.99 10.43 1.69
C SER A 78 16.00 9.30 2.72
N GLU A 79 16.77 9.43 3.82
CA GLU A 79 16.78 8.42 4.89
C GLU A 79 15.46 8.42 5.66
N GLY A 80 14.86 9.60 5.90
CA GLY A 80 13.54 9.72 6.50
C GLY A 80 12.46 9.03 5.66
N ALA A 81 12.41 9.30 4.35
CA ALA A 81 11.47 8.64 3.44
C ALA A 81 11.63 7.12 3.42
N ALA A 82 12.87 6.61 3.44
CA ALA A 82 13.13 5.17 3.46
C ALA A 82 12.58 4.49 4.73
N GLU A 83 12.65 5.16 5.88
CA GLU A 83 12.24 4.61 7.18
C GLU A 83 10.81 5.03 7.59
N GLY A 84 10.12 5.85 6.79
CA GLY A 84 8.80 6.41 7.11
C GLY A 84 8.83 7.45 8.25
N VAL A 85 9.95 8.14 8.44
CA VAL A 85 10.16 9.17 9.48
C VAL A 85 10.17 10.56 8.84
N ALA A 86 9.59 11.56 9.51
CA ALA A 86 9.58 12.94 9.05
C ALA A 86 11.01 13.54 9.06
N GLY A 87 11.71 13.38 7.93
CA GLY A 87 13.12 13.77 7.76
C GLY A 87 13.38 15.27 7.90
N ASP A 88 12.43 16.12 7.51
CA ASP A 88 12.45 17.56 7.72
C ASP A 88 12.49 17.95 9.22
N LEU A 89 11.66 17.32 10.05
CA LEU A 89 11.69 17.51 11.50
C LEU A 89 12.96 16.94 12.14
N ALA A 90 13.47 15.81 11.64
CA ALA A 90 14.77 15.27 12.07
C ALA A 90 15.93 16.22 11.73
N PHE A 91 15.88 16.88 10.57
CA PHE A 91 16.83 17.94 10.21
C PHE A 91 16.73 19.13 11.17
N VAL A 92 15.51 19.57 11.51
CA VAL A 92 15.31 20.65 12.50
C VAL A 92 15.83 20.25 13.89
N GLN A 93 15.58 19.02 14.33
CA GLN A 93 16.17 18.49 15.56
C GLN A 93 17.70 18.59 15.51
N SER A 94 18.32 18.24 14.37
CA SER A 94 19.76 18.33 14.23
C SER A 94 20.32 19.75 14.28
N ILE A 95 19.55 20.75 13.82
CA ILE A 95 19.89 22.17 14.02
C ILE A 95 19.96 22.47 15.51
N VAL A 96 19.02 21.98 16.32
CA VAL A 96 19.02 22.20 17.77
C VAL A 96 20.21 21.50 18.43
N GLU A 97 20.42 20.22 18.13
CA GLU A 97 21.47 19.39 18.73
C GLU A 97 22.89 19.87 18.43
N THR A 98 23.11 20.38 17.22
CA THR A 98 24.43 20.82 16.77
C THR A 98 24.65 22.33 16.93
N GLY A 99 23.66 23.06 17.44
CA GLY A 99 23.72 24.52 17.51
C GLY A 99 23.88 25.15 16.12
N TRP A 100 22.95 24.86 15.20
CA TRP A 100 22.99 25.29 13.80
C TRP A 100 24.21 24.78 13.02
N PHE A 101 24.59 23.52 13.25
CA PHE A 101 25.77 22.87 12.66
C PHE A 101 27.09 23.61 12.96
N SER A 102 27.17 24.28 14.12
CA SER A 102 28.44 24.83 14.64
C SER A 102 29.20 23.83 15.50
N PHE A 103 28.50 22.80 16.00
CA PHE A 103 29.00 21.70 16.83
C PHE A 103 29.62 22.17 18.15
N SER A 104 29.87 21.22 19.05
CA SER A 104 30.56 21.45 20.31
C SER A 104 31.84 20.63 20.35
N SER A 105 32.73 20.93 21.30
CA SER A 105 33.95 20.13 21.50
C SER A 105 33.67 18.68 21.93
N ARG A 106 32.48 18.37 22.45
CA ARG A 106 32.08 17.01 22.85
C ARG A 106 31.66 16.14 21.65
N THR A 107 31.14 16.76 20.60
CA THR A 107 30.63 16.09 19.41
C THR A 107 31.08 16.90 18.20
N PRO A 108 32.37 16.85 17.86
CA PRO A 108 32.92 17.69 16.80
C PRO A 108 32.42 17.23 15.42
N PRO A 109 32.52 18.07 14.37
CA PRO A 109 31.89 17.79 13.08
C PRO A 109 32.30 16.45 12.46
N GLU A 110 33.55 16.03 12.65
CA GLU A 110 34.11 14.77 12.14
C GLU A 110 33.44 13.51 12.72
N PHE A 111 32.69 13.63 13.82
CA PHE A 111 31.93 12.51 14.37
C PHE A 111 30.69 12.20 13.55
N ASN A 112 30.26 13.12 12.67
CA ASN A 112 29.01 12.99 11.91
C ASN A 112 27.79 12.66 12.81
N ASN A 113 27.81 13.10 14.06
CA ASN A 113 26.78 12.83 15.04
C ASN A 113 25.90 14.07 15.22
N PHE A 114 24.83 14.10 14.45
CA PHE A 114 23.92 15.25 14.34
C PHE A 114 22.81 15.25 15.40
N SER A 115 22.76 14.25 16.26
CA SER A 115 21.68 13.99 17.23
C SER A 115 22.15 13.86 18.67
N GLY A 116 23.45 14.02 18.93
CA GLY A 116 24.01 13.85 20.27
C GLY A 116 24.01 12.40 20.78
N LEU A 117 23.87 11.40 19.89
CA LEU A 117 23.77 9.99 20.29
C LEU A 117 25.01 9.57 21.10
N GLY A 118 24.78 9.01 22.29
CA GLY A 118 25.84 8.48 23.15
C GLY A 118 26.67 9.55 23.89
N ALA A 119 26.40 10.84 23.70
CA ALA A 119 27.04 11.91 24.47
C ALA A 119 26.42 12.06 25.88
N VAL A 120 26.51 11.00 26.70
CA VAL A 120 25.98 10.97 28.08
C VAL A 120 26.97 11.58 29.07
N ASP A 121 26.47 12.21 30.12
CA ASP A 121 27.31 12.85 31.12
C ASP A 121 28.20 11.85 31.89
N GLY A 122 29.49 12.18 32.00
CA GLY A 122 30.50 11.32 32.63
C GLY A 122 30.98 10.13 31.78
N GLY A 123 30.45 9.94 30.57
CA GLY A 123 30.90 8.94 29.60
C GLY A 123 32.03 9.45 28.69
N THR A 124 32.85 8.55 28.15
CA THR A 124 34.09 8.92 27.44
C THR A 124 34.00 9.04 25.92
N SER A 125 32.88 8.75 25.24
CA SER A 125 32.81 8.96 23.77
C SER A 125 31.37 9.09 23.25
N ALA A 126 31.04 10.25 22.68
CA ALA A 126 29.87 10.38 21.80
C ALA A 126 29.99 9.38 20.64
N ALA A 127 28.86 8.91 20.11
CA ALA A 127 28.89 8.06 18.93
C ALA A 127 29.55 8.82 17.76
N SER A 128 30.32 8.12 16.94
CA SER A 128 30.97 8.64 15.76
C SER A 128 30.64 7.74 14.57
N PHE A 129 30.33 8.34 13.43
CA PHE A 129 29.92 7.65 12.22
C PHE A 129 30.90 7.93 11.07
N PRO A 130 31.13 6.95 10.18
CA PRO A 130 32.14 7.05 9.13
C PRO A 130 31.87 8.17 8.12
N ASP A 131 30.60 8.52 7.90
CA ASP A 131 30.19 9.60 7.02
C ASP A 131 28.88 10.26 7.50
N ALA A 132 28.59 11.43 6.94
CA ALA A 132 27.40 12.21 7.30
C ALA A 132 26.11 11.43 7.08
N ARG A 133 26.00 10.66 6.00
CA ARG A 133 24.79 9.89 5.68
C ARG A 133 24.53 8.82 6.73
N THR A 134 25.58 8.13 7.18
CA THR A 134 25.50 7.10 8.23
C THR A 134 25.07 7.71 9.57
N GLY A 135 25.56 8.92 9.87
CA GLY A 135 25.12 9.68 11.04
C GLY A 135 23.64 10.09 11.02
N VAL A 136 23.17 10.60 9.88
CA VAL A 136 21.75 10.90 9.64
C VAL A 136 20.91 9.63 9.78
N ARG A 137 21.33 8.51 9.17
CA ARG A 137 20.66 7.22 9.29
C ARG A 137 20.53 6.77 10.74
N ALA A 138 21.58 6.90 11.54
CA ALA A 138 21.53 6.53 12.95
C ALA A 138 20.48 7.35 13.72
N GLN A 139 20.38 8.65 13.45
CA GLN A 139 19.33 9.49 14.04
C GLN A 139 17.92 9.04 13.61
N ILE A 140 17.71 8.80 12.31
CA ILE A 140 16.41 8.37 11.78
C ILE A 140 15.99 7.01 12.37
N GLN A 141 16.91 6.05 12.47
CA GLN A 141 16.65 4.76 13.11
C GLN A 141 16.30 4.93 14.60
N HIS A 142 16.96 5.86 15.30
CA HIS A 142 16.66 6.16 16.70
C HIS A 142 15.26 6.76 16.86
N LEU A 143 14.91 7.74 16.02
CA LEU A 143 13.57 8.35 16.00
C LEU A 143 12.49 7.30 15.72
N ARG A 144 12.69 6.44 14.72
CA ARG A 144 11.78 5.33 14.44
C ARG A 144 11.63 4.39 15.64
N ALA A 145 12.70 4.10 16.38
CA ALA A 145 12.63 3.28 17.58
C ALA A 145 11.75 3.90 18.68
N TYR A 146 11.77 5.22 18.83
CA TYR A 146 10.89 5.94 19.75
C TYR A 146 9.43 5.95 19.30
N ALA A 147 9.16 5.91 18.01
CA ALA A 147 7.82 6.18 17.47
C ALA A 147 7.04 4.95 16.98
N ASP A 148 7.70 3.95 16.41
CA ASP A 148 7.06 2.74 15.86
C ASP A 148 7.11 1.60 16.89
N PRO A 149 5.98 1.23 17.54
CA PRO A 149 5.96 0.14 18.52
C PRO A 149 6.24 -1.24 17.91
N THR A 150 6.19 -1.36 16.58
CA THR A 150 6.36 -2.62 15.87
C THR A 150 7.75 -2.80 15.26
N VAL A 151 8.62 -1.78 15.31
CA VAL A 151 9.92 -1.81 14.64
C VAL A 151 10.84 -2.85 15.25
N THR A 152 11.51 -3.59 14.38
CA THR A 152 12.61 -4.51 14.70
C THR A 152 13.76 -4.23 13.74
N THR A 153 14.95 -4.77 14.01
CA THR A 153 16.09 -4.64 13.08
C THR A 153 15.79 -5.21 11.69
N ALA A 154 14.95 -6.24 11.60
CA ALA A 154 14.52 -6.83 10.33
C ALA A 154 13.53 -5.94 9.54
N LYS A 155 12.93 -4.93 10.17
CA LYS A 155 11.99 -3.99 9.54
C LYS A 155 12.62 -2.65 9.15
N LEU A 156 13.89 -2.44 9.47
CA LEU A 156 14.62 -1.25 9.04
C LEU A 156 14.87 -1.31 7.53
N ALA A 157 14.76 -0.17 6.85
CA ALA A 157 14.98 -0.08 5.41
C ALA A 157 16.46 -0.23 5.05
N ASN A 158 17.35 0.15 5.97
CA ASN A 158 18.79 0.00 5.84
C ASN A 158 19.39 -0.76 7.04
N PRO A 159 20.59 -1.36 6.91
CA PRO A 159 21.27 -2.00 8.02
C PRO A 159 21.33 -1.11 9.28
N LEU A 160 21.17 -1.71 10.45
CA LEU A 160 21.22 -1.00 11.72
C LEU A 160 22.61 -0.36 11.93
N VAL A 161 22.63 0.95 12.13
CA VAL A 161 23.84 1.73 12.46
C VAL A 161 23.70 2.51 13.76
N ASP A 162 22.47 2.70 14.27
CA ASP A 162 22.22 3.28 15.60
C ASP A 162 22.73 2.34 16.72
N PRO A 163 23.81 2.71 17.45
CA PRO A 163 24.36 1.88 18.51
C PRO A 163 23.48 1.82 19.76
N ARG A 164 22.43 2.66 19.83
CA ARG A 164 21.52 2.78 20.98
C ARG A 164 20.11 2.27 20.67
N PHE A 165 19.89 1.69 19.50
CA PHE A 165 18.57 1.23 19.06
C PHE A 165 17.93 0.27 20.06
N SER A 166 18.72 -0.64 20.64
CA SER A 166 18.26 -1.61 21.65
C SER A 166 17.87 -0.97 22.99
N TYR A 167 18.40 0.20 23.34
CA TYR A 167 18.09 0.91 24.59
C TYR A 167 16.73 1.61 24.59
N VAL A 168 16.12 1.80 23.43
CA VAL A 168 14.74 2.29 23.33
C VAL A 168 13.79 1.14 23.66
N ALA A 169 13.43 1.01 24.93
CA ALA A 169 12.51 0.01 25.45
C ALA A 169 11.45 0.65 26.36
N PRO A 170 10.15 0.37 26.17
CA PRO A 170 9.58 -0.28 24.98
C PRO A 170 9.80 0.58 23.71
N LYS A 171 9.71 -0.04 22.53
CA LYS A 171 9.62 0.68 21.25
C LYS A 171 8.29 1.45 21.19
N GLY A 172 8.24 2.55 20.44
CA GLY A 172 7.02 3.34 20.31
C GLY A 172 6.62 4.15 21.55
N LYS A 173 7.56 4.40 22.48
CA LYS A 173 7.28 5.12 23.74
C LYS A 173 7.12 6.64 23.60
N ALA A 174 7.43 7.21 22.43
CA ALA A 174 7.24 8.63 22.12
C ALA A 174 6.86 8.80 20.62
N PRO A 175 5.59 8.51 20.24
CA PRO A 175 5.12 8.65 18.86
C PRO A 175 5.04 10.08 18.33
N THR A 176 5.05 11.11 19.19
CA THR A 176 4.89 12.52 18.76
C THR A 176 6.03 13.41 19.28
N TRP A 177 6.37 14.46 18.52
CA TRP A 177 7.50 15.34 18.82
C TRP A 177 7.34 16.10 20.14
N GLU A 178 6.11 16.37 20.57
CA GLU A 178 5.80 17.03 21.85
C GLU A 178 6.29 16.24 23.07
N GLN A 179 6.60 14.94 22.90
CA GLN A 179 7.02 14.06 23.97
C GLN A 179 8.54 14.02 24.20
N PHE A 180 9.35 14.64 23.35
CA PHE A 180 10.81 14.47 23.35
C PHE A 180 11.56 15.23 24.47
N GLY A 181 10.89 16.13 25.20
CA GLY A 181 11.43 16.73 26.42
C GLY A 181 11.41 15.82 27.66
N ASN A 182 11.73 16.37 28.82
CA ASN A 182 11.56 15.72 30.13
C ASN A 182 12.27 14.36 30.28
N GLY A 183 13.43 14.20 29.65
CA GLY A 183 14.27 13.00 29.74
C GLY A 183 13.90 11.89 28.75
N ILE A 184 12.96 12.12 27.82
CA ILE A 184 12.68 11.17 26.73
C ILE A 184 13.82 11.19 25.72
N TRP A 185 14.15 12.36 25.18
CA TRP A 185 15.35 12.57 24.37
C TRP A 185 16.35 13.48 25.07
N ALA A 186 15.87 14.62 25.56
CA ALA A 186 16.67 15.58 26.32
C ALA A 186 16.08 15.83 27.71
N SER A 187 16.94 16.07 28.70
CA SER A 187 16.53 16.40 30.07
C SER A 187 15.73 17.70 30.17
N ALA A 188 15.94 18.64 29.24
CA ALA A 188 15.25 19.92 29.21
C ALA A 188 13.75 19.72 28.92
N SER A 189 12.89 20.35 29.72
CA SER A 189 11.44 20.23 29.57
C SER A 189 10.89 20.93 28.32
N ASN A 190 11.55 22.00 27.88
CA ASN A 190 11.16 22.81 26.72
C ASN A 190 11.84 22.38 25.41
N TYR A 191 12.53 21.23 25.39
CA TYR A 191 13.27 20.75 24.22
C TYR A 191 12.37 20.63 22.98
N SER A 192 11.22 20.00 23.13
CA SER A 192 10.23 19.84 22.06
C SER A 192 9.72 21.19 21.54
N ASP A 193 9.46 22.15 22.43
CA ASP A 193 8.99 23.49 22.05
C ASP A 193 9.99 24.21 21.16
N VAL A 194 11.30 24.04 21.42
CA VAL A 194 12.36 24.66 20.60
C VAL A 194 12.37 24.06 19.20
N ILE A 195 12.26 22.73 19.06
CA ILE A 195 12.21 22.05 17.76
C ILE A 195 10.98 22.48 16.98
N LEU A 196 9.80 22.38 17.58
CA LEU A 196 8.53 22.69 16.92
C LEU A 196 8.44 24.17 16.53
N ARG A 197 9.03 25.08 17.33
CA ARG A 197 9.13 26.50 16.94
C ARG A 197 9.99 26.69 15.69
N ILE A 198 11.18 26.08 15.62
CA ILE A 198 12.04 26.20 14.43
C ILE A 198 11.38 25.54 13.21
N TYR A 199 10.64 24.44 13.41
CA TYR A 199 9.87 23.80 12.35
C TYR A 199 8.73 24.71 11.85
N GLY A 200 8.02 25.40 12.75
CA GLY A 200 7.04 26.43 12.38
C GLY A 200 7.68 27.56 11.56
N GLU A 201 8.85 28.07 11.98
CA GLU A 201 9.59 29.08 11.21
C GLU A 201 10.00 28.58 9.80
N LEU A 202 10.33 27.29 9.67
CA LEU A 202 10.63 26.66 8.38
C LEU A 202 9.37 26.60 7.50
N LEU A 203 8.24 26.16 8.06
CA LEU A 203 6.97 26.10 7.33
C LEU A 203 6.51 27.50 6.89
N ASP A 204 6.57 28.49 7.77
CA ASP A 204 6.25 29.88 7.43
C ASP A 204 7.15 30.41 6.31
N PHE A 205 8.45 30.05 6.32
CA PHE A 205 9.41 30.45 5.29
C PHE A 205 9.07 29.87 3.90
N VAL A 206 8.51 28.66 3.83
CA VAL A 206 8.14 27.99 2.57
C VAL A 206 6.69 28.22 2.15
N GLY A 207 5.90 28.94 2.95
CA GLY A 207 4.48 29.20 2.67
C GLY A 207 3.52 28.11 3.14
N ASP A 208 3.85 27.42 4.25
CA ASP A 208 3.05 26.40 4.94
C ASP A 208 2.44 25.35 4.01
N PRO A 209 3.26 24.51 3.34
CA PRO A 209 2.78 23.50 2.41
C PRO A 209 1.85 22.51 3.12
N GLU A 210 0.77 22.11 2.44
CA GLU A 210 -0.18 21.14 2.97
C GLU A 210 0.55 19.88 3.46
N PRO A 211 0.14 19.28 4.60
CA PRO A 211 0.69 18.01 5.03
C PRO A 211 0.56 16.95 3.93
N PRO A 212 1.58 16.08 3.75
CA PRO A 212 1.47 14.98 2.82
C PRO A 212 0.27 14.09 3.18
N PRO A 213 -0.44 13.53 2.19
CA PRO A 213 -1.56 12.66 2.46
C PRO A 213 -1.11 11.48 3.33
N PRO A 214 -1.99 10.95 4.20
CA PRO A 214 -1.65 9.78 5.01
C PRO A 214 -1.19 8.62 4.11
N PRO A 215 -0.40 7.65 4.59
CA PRO A 215 -0.08 6.46 3.81
C PRO A 215 -1.36 5.76 3.30
N PRO A 216 -1.39 5.25 2.06
CA PRO A 216 -2.55 4.50 1.58
C PRO A 216 -2.74 3.23 2.41
N THR A 217 -4.00 2.90 2.70
CA THR A 217 -4.38 1.69 3.44
C THR A 217 -5.10 0.73 2.50
N PHE A 218 -4.88 -0.57 2.70
CA PHE A 218 -5.38 -1.61 1.79
C PHE A 218 -6.27 -2.65 2.49
N PRO A 219 -7.21 -2.28 3.39
CA PRO A 219 -8.00 -3.27 4.11
C PRO A 219 -8.74 -4.21 3.14
N PRO A 220 -8.85 -5.52 3.43
CA PRO A 220 -8.39 -6.20 4.65
C PRO A 220 -6.88 -6.55 4.67
N PHE A 221 -6.13 -6.14 3.65
CA PHE A 221 -4.71 -6.44 3.49
C PHE A 221 -3.81 -5.48 4.27
N ALA A 222 -2.73 -6.03 4.82
CA ALA A 222 -1.73 -5.25 5.53
C ALA A 222 -0.86 -4.41 4.59
N THR A 223 -0.71 -4.81 3.32
CA THR A 223 0.16 -4.15 2.33
C THR A 223 -0.45 -4.21 0.93
N ALA A 224 0.03 -3.35 0.03
CA ALA A 224 -0.34 -3.38 -1.38
C ALA A 224 0.09 -4.70 -2.06
N ASP A 225 1.29 -5.21 -1.74
CA ASP A 225 1.77 -6.50 -2.25
C ASP A 225 0.82 -7.66 -1.86
N ALA A 226 0.33 -7.67 -0.61
CA ALA A 226 -0.62 -8.68 -0.16
C ALA A 226 -1.96 -8.59 -0.92
N LEU A 227 -2.44 -7.38 -1.20
CA LEU A 227 -3.61 -7.16 -2.06
C LEU A 227 -3.36 -7.73 -3.46
N VAL A 228 -2.23 -7.38 -4.10
CA VAL A 228 -1.91 -7.82 -5.47
C VAL A 228 -1.86 -9.34 -5.58
N VAL A 229 -1.17 -10.00 -4.65
CA VAL A 229 -1.08 -11.47 -4.59
C VAL A 229 -2.46 -12.10 -4.46
N GLN A 230 -3.27 -11.59 -3.53
CA GLN A 230 -4.59 -12.16 -3.30
C GLN A 230 -5.53 -11.93 -4.48
N ALA A 231 -5.50 -10.74 -5.08
CA ALA A 231 -6.30 -10.38 -6.24
C ALA A 231 -6.06 -11.31 -7.44
N HIS A 232 -4.80 -11.65 -7.73
CA HIS A 232 -4.47 -12.58 -8.81
C HIS A 232 -5.01 -13.98 -8.55
N ARG A 233 -4.88 -14.49 -7.32
CA ARG A 233 -5.42 -15.81 -6.96
C ARG A 233 -6.93 -15.85 -7.11
N ASP A 234 -7.59 -14.82 -6.61
CA ASP A 234 -9.04 -14.76 -6.52
C ASP A 234 -9.71 -14.50 -7.87
N LEU A 235 -9.17 -13.60 -8.68
CA LEU A 235 -9.79 -13.16 -9.93
C LEU A 235 -9.23 -13.87 -11.17
N LEU A 236 -7.98 -14.32 -11.13
CA LEU A 236 -7.30 -14.94 -12.27
C LEU A 236 -6.98 -16.42 -12.06
N SER A 237 -7.24 -17.00 -10.88
CA SER A 237 -6.95 -18.42 -10.57
C SER A 237 -5.46 -18.80 -10.67
N ARG A 238 -4.54 -17.82 -10.59
CA ARG A 238 -3.09 -18.02 -10.65
C ARG A 238 -2.32 -17.10 -9.68
N GLU A 239 -1.04 -17.38 -9.50
CA GLU A 239 -0.14 -16.51 -8.74
C GLU A 239 0.29 -15.29 -9.57
N ALA A 240 0.43 -14.14 -8.90
CA ALA A 240 1.11 -12.97 -9.46
C ALA A 240 2.61 -13.27 -9.62
N THR A 241 3.17 -12.90 -10.77
CA THR A 241 4.62 -12.92 -11.01
C THR A 241 5.32 -11.87 -10.15
N ALA A 242 6.64 -12.00 -9.96
CA ALA A 242 7.42 -11.01 -9.22
C ALA A 242 7.31 -9.60 -9.82
N GLY A 243 7.22 -9.49 -11.15
CA GLY A 243 7.04 -8.22 -11.86
C GLY A 243 5.67 -7.60 -11.60
N GLU A 244 4.60 -8.39 -11.68
CA GLU A 244 3.22 -7.93 -11.42
C GLU A 244 3.05 -7.46 -9.98
N ARG A 245 3.62 -8.19 -9.01
CA ARG A 245 3.64 -7.78 -7.59
C ARG A 245 4.34 -6.45 -7.42
N SER A 246 5.56 -6.32 -7.95
CA SER A 246 6.35 -5.10 -7.80
C SER A 246 5.67 -3.89 -8.44
N SER A 247 5.15 -4.03 -9.66
CA SER A 247 4.49 -2.92 -10.37
C SER A 247 3.15 -2.57 -9.71
N GLY A 248 2.31 -3.57 -9.45
CA GLY A 248 0.99 -3.35 -8.85
C GLY A 248 1.08 -2.72 -7.46
N ALA A 249 2.01 -3.18 -6.63
CA ALA A 249 2.22 -2.59 -5.31
C ALA A 249 2.70 -1.14 -5.41
N ALA A 250 3.65 -0.86 -6.30
CA ALA A 250 4.14 0.50 -6.53
C ALA A 250 3.04 1.45 -7.01
N ASP A 251 2.19 1.01 -7.95
CA ASP A 251 1.09 1.82 -8.47
C ASP A 251 0.02 2.11 -7.41
N LEU A 252 -0.29 1.13 -6.55
CA LEU A 252 -1.21 1.27 -5.42
C LEU A 252 -0.65 2.21 -4.33
N GLU A 253 0.64 2.08 -4.00
CA GLU A 253 1.31 2.92 -3.01
C GLU A 253 1.48 4.37 -3.49
N ALA A 254 1.79 4.55 -4.77
CA ALA A 254 1.89 5.84 -5.42
C ALA A 254 0.53 6.46 -5.79
N ARG A 255 -0.57 5.75 -5.56
CA ARG A 255 -1.95 6.14 -5.94
C ARG A 255 -2.11 6.44 -7.43
N VAL A 256 -1.32 5.76 -8.27
CA VAL A 256 -1.52 5.73 -9.72
C VAL A 256 -2.81 4.99 -10.05
N THR A 257 -3.14 3.96 -9.25
CA THR A 257 -4.41 3.25 -9.30
C THR A 257 -5.01 3.08 -7.90
N THR A 258 -6.31 2.80 -7.84
CA THR A 258 -7.01 2.45 -6.59
C THR A 258 -7.15 0.93 -6.48
N PRO A 259 -7.36 0.38 -5.27
CA PRO A 259 -7.69 -1.04 -5.09
C PRO A 259 -8.79 -1.55 -6.02
N VAL A 260 -9.91 -0.81 -6.09
CA VAL A 260 -11.09 -1.23 -6.86
C VAL A 260 -10.85 -1.13 -8.37
N ARG A 261 -10.09 -0.11 -8.81
CA ARG A 261 -9.69 -0.02 -10.21
C ARG A 261 -8.75 -1.15 -10.59
N TYR A 262 -7.77 -1.44 -9.74
CA TYR A 262 -6.84 -2.55 -9.94
C TYR A 262 -7.55 -3.90 -10.09
N LEU A 263 -8.54 -4.17 -9.22
CA LEU A 263 -9.36 -5.39 -9.31
C LEU A 263 -10.18 -5.43 -10.61
N ALA A 264 -10.79 -4.31 -11.00
CA ALA A 264 -11.53 -4.21 -12.26
C ALA A 264 -10.63 -4.45 -13.48
N ASP A 265 -9.42 -3.90 -13.49
CA ASP A 265 -8.42 -4.09 -14.55
C ASP A 265 -8.05 -5.57 -14.73
N LEU A 266 -7.90 -6.33 -13.64
CA LEU A 266 -7.65 -7.77 -13.73
C LEU A 266 -8.80 -8.51 -14.40
N VAL A 267 -10.05 -8.17 -14.07
CA VAL A 267 -11.24 -8.83 -14.63
C VAL A 267 -11.48 -8.45 -16.11
N GLU A 268 -11.27 -7.18 -16.47
CA GLU A 268 -11.45 -6.65 -17.83
C GLU A 268 -10.28 -7.01 -18.76
N GLY A 269 -9.07 -7.19 -18.20
CA GLY A 269 -7.88 -7.64 -18.91
C GLY A 269 -7.79 -9.16 -18.98
N GLU A 270 -6.86 -9.76 -18.24
CA GLU A 270 -6.58 -11.19 -18.31
C GLU A 270 -7.79 -12.08 -17.94
N GLY A 271 -8.61 -11.62 -17.00
CA GLY A 271 -9.86 -12.30 -16.66
C GLY A 271 -10.76 -12.49 -17.87
N ALA A 272 -10.81 -11.52 -18.78
CA ALA A 272 -11.56 -11.59 -20.04
C ALA A 272 -11.00 -12.60 -21.03
N GLU A 273 -9.70 -12.86 -20.98
CA GLU A 273 -9.02 -13.84 -21.85
C GLU A 273 -9.19 -15.28 -21.34
N HIS A 274 -9.19 -15.49 -20.02
CA HIS A 274 -9.12 -16.83 -19.46
C HIS A 274 -10.32 -17.27 -18.61
N GLY A 275 -10.81 -16.38 -17.74
CA GLY A 275 -11.92 -16.68 -16.83
C GLY A 275 -13.29 -16.56 -17.50
N GLN A 276 -13.51 -15.47 -18.23
CA GLN A 276 -14.81 -15.16 -18.82
C GLN A 276 -15.28 -16.19 -19.87
N PRO A 277 -14.42 -16.70 -20.78
CA PRO A 277 -14.82 -17.75 -21.72
C PRO A 277 -15.27 -19.04 -21.03
N VAL A 278 -14.68 -19.37 -19.87
CA VAL A 278 -15.08 -20.55 -19.08
C VAL A 278 -16.50 -20.36 -18.52
N VAL A 279 -16.81 -19.18 -17.96
CA VAL A 279 -18.17 -18.89 -17.47
C VAL A 279 -19.20 -18.97 -18.61
N ARG A 280 -18.89 -18.41 -19.78
CA ARG A 280 -19.76 -18.51 -20.96
C ARG A 280 -19.92 -19.95 -21.45
N LEU A 281 -18.86 -20.77 -21.39
CA LEU A 281 -18.93 -22.19 -21.73
C LEU A 281 -19.89 -22.95 -20.81
N TYR A 282 -19.88 -22.65 -19.50
CA TYR A 282 -20.84 -23.20 -18.53
C TYR A 282 -22.28 -22.79 -18.87
N LEU A 283 -22.50 -21.51 -19.18
CA LEU A 283 -23.80 -20.98 -19.55
C LEU A 283 -24.32 -21.61 -20.84
N ALA A 284 -23.48 -21.70 -21.87
CA ALA A 284 -23.85 -22.26 -23.17
C ALA A 284 -24.03 -23.78 -23.14
N GLY A 285 -23.12 -24.50 -22.49
CA GLY A 285 -23.08 -25.97 -22.50
C GLY A 285 -23.96 -26.63 -21.44
N LEU A 286 -24.15 -26.01 -20.27
CA LEU A 286 -24.91 -26.58 -19.15
C LEU A 286 -26.10 -25.71 -18.71
N GLY A 287 -26.27 -24.51 -19.25
CA GLY A 287 -27.39 -23.64 -18.90
C GLY A 287 -27.37 -23.18 -17.44
N ARG A 288 -26.19 -23.12 -16.81
CA ARG A 288 -26.00 -22.69 -15.42
C ARG A 288 -24.65 -22.01 -15.22
N LEU A 289 -24.50 -21.28 -14.12
CA LEU A 289 -23.20 -20.76 -13.70
C LEU A 289 -22.28 -21.89 -13.20
N PRO A 290 -20.94 -21.75 -13.33
CA PRO A 290 -20.02 -22.63 -12.65
C PRO A 290 -20.15 -22.51 -11.12
N ASP A 291 -19.71 -23.53 -10.40
CA ASP A 291 -19.30 -23.36 -9.00
C ASP A 291 -17.83 -22.88 -8.95
N GLY A 292 -17.39 -22.40 -7.80
CA GLY A 292 -16.04 -21.83 -7.66
C GLY A 292 -14.92 -22.82 -7.97
N GLY A 293 -15.06 -24.10 -7.60
CA GLY A 293 -14.06 -25.12 -7.89
C GLY A 293 -13.99 -25.50 -9.37
N GLY A 294 -15.15 -25.55 -10.02
CA GLY A 294 -15.27 -25.74 -11.46
C GLY A 294 -14.62 -24.59 -12.24
N LEU A 295 -14.97 -23.34 -11.91
CA LEU A 295 -14.40 -22.17 -12.56
C LEU A 295 -12.86 -22.18 -12.46
N ASP A 296 -12.32 -22.34 -11.25
CA ASP A 296 -10.88 -22.40 -10.99
C ASP A 296 -10.19 -23.53 -11.79
N TYR A 297 -10.77 -24.74 -11.78
CA TYR A 297 -10.22 -25.88 -12.52
C TYR A 297 -10.11 -25.62 -14.02
N TRP A 298 -11.19 -25.13 -14.64
CA TRP A 298 -11.22 -24.92 -16.10
C TRP A 298 -10.40 -23.70 -16.52
N THR A 299 -10.41 -22.62 -15.73
CA THR A 299 -9.59 -21.42 -15.98
C THR A 299 -8.10 -21.74 -15.92
N ARG A 300 -7.63 -22.51 -14.92
CA ARG A 300 -6.22 -22.94 -14.88
C ARG A 300 -5.78 -23.76 -16.08
N ARG A 301 -6.62 -24.69 -16.54
CA ARG A 301 -6.32 -25.45 -17.77
C ARG A 301 -6.21 -24.54 -18.99
N HIS A 302 -7.06 -23.52 -19.06
CA HIS A 302 -7.00 -22.56 -20.16
C HIS A 302 -5.71 -21.72 -20.11
N LEU A 303 -5.32 -21.27 -18.91
CA LEU A 303 -4.04 -20.59 -18.64
C LEU A 303 -2.84 -21.46 -19.02
N ASP A 304 -2.89 -22.77 -18.77
CA ASP A 304 -1.87 -23.75 -19.16
C ASP A 304 -1.84 -24.03 -20.69
N GLY A 305 -2.58 -23.24 -21.48
CA GLY A 305 -2.58 -23.29 -22.94
C GLY A 305 -3.56 -24.29 -23.55
N VAL A 306 -4.43 -24.93 -22.76
CA VAL A 306 -5.49 -25.76 -23.31
C VAL A 306 -6.50 -24.86 -24.00
N ARG A 307 -6.62 -24.98 -25.33
CA ARG A 307 -7.56 -24.18 -26.13
C ARG A 307 -9.01 -24.40 -25.67
N ILE A 308 -9.82 -23.35 -25.70
CA ILE A 308 -11.23 -23.38 -25.27
C ILE A 308 -12.06 -24.49 -25.94
N VAL A 309 -11.81 -24.78 -27.23
CA VAL A 309 -12.47 -25.87 -27.95
C VAL A 309 -12.17 -27.26 -27.36
N ARG A 310 -10.98 -27.46 -26.79
CA ARG A 310 -10.63 -28.71 -26.10
C ARG A 310 -11.28 -28.79 -24.72
N LEU A 311 -11.49 -27.65 -24.06
CA LEU A 311 -12.27 -27.61 -22.82
C LEU A 311 -13.74 -27.92 -23.11
N ALA A 312 -14.31 -27.35 -24.17
CA ALA A 312 -15.68 -27.62 -24.63
C ALA A 312 -15.89 -29.12 -24.92
N ASP A 313 -14.96 -29.77 -25.61
CA ASP A 313 -14.99 -31.22 -25.87
C ASP A 313 -15.03 -32.04 -24.56
N GLN A 314 -14.16 -31.72 -23.60
CA GLN A 314 -14.16 -32.36 -22.28
C GLN A 314 -15.44 -32.08 -21.49
N PHE A 315 -16.04 -30.90 -21.68
CA PHE A 315 -17.29 -30.49 -21.07
C PHE A 315 -18.46 -31.35 -21.55
N LEU A 316 -18.56 -31.52 -22.87
CA LEU A 316 -19.58 -32.35 -23.53
C LEU A 316 -19.40 -33.84 -23.17
N GLY A 317 -18.16 -34.28 -22.98
CA GLY A 317 -17.83 -35.63 -22.50
C GLY A 317 -17.98 -35.84 -20.99
N SER A 318 -18.39 -34.82 -20.23
CA SER A 318 -18.45 -34.91 -18.76
C SER A 318 -19.64 -35.74 -18.27
N SER A 319 -19.48 -36.37 -17.10
CA SER A 319 -20.59 -37.05 -16.43
C SER A 319 -21.75 -36.11 -16.09
N GLU A 320 -21.48 -34.82 -15.95
CA GLU A 320 -22.51 -33.82 -15.71
C GLU A 320 -23.37 -33.58 -16.95
N PHE A 321 -22.75 -33.34 -18.11
CA PHE A 321 -23.48 -33.17 -19.36
C PHE A 321 -24.35 -34.39 -19.65
N ALA A 322 -23.79 -35.59 -19.50
CA ALA A 322 -24.52 -36.85 -19.68
C ALA A 322 -25.68 -37.01 -18.68
N ARG A 323 -25.50 -36.63 -17.40
CA ARG A 323 -26.60 -36.66 -16.40
C ARG A 323 -27.71 -35.67 -16.73
N ARG A 324 -27.37 -34.52 -17.31
CA ARG A 324 -28.32 -33.42 -17.57
C ARG A 324 -29.08 -33.61 -18.88
N TYR A 325 -28.40 -34.06 -19.92
CA TYR A 325 -28.93 -34.09 -21.29
C TYR A 325 -28.88 -35.48 -21.94
N GLY A 326 -28.25 -36.47 -21.29
CA GLY A 326 -28.06 -37.80 -21.87
C GLY A 326 -27.08 -37.75 -23.05
N ASN A 327 -27.48 -38.38 -24.16
CA ASN A 327 -26.75 -38.35 -25.42
C ASN A 327 -27.67 -37.76 -26.51
N PRO A 328 -27.82 -36.42 -26.57
CA PRO A 328 -28.75 -35.78 -27.50
C PRO A 328 -28.36 -36.07 -28.95
N SER A 329 -29.35 -36.16 -29.84
CA SER A 329 -29.09 -36.14 -31.29
C SER A 329 -28.46 -34.81 -31.72
N ASP A 330 -27.95 -34.70 -32.94
CA ASP A 330 -27.41 -33.42 -33.42
C ASP A 330 -28.47 -32.32 -33.45
N ALA A 331 -29.71 -32.66 -33.83
CA ALA A 331 -30.82 -31.72 -33.82
C ALA A 331 -31.15 -31.26 -32.38
N ASP A 332 -31.27 -32.21 -31.44
CA ASP A 332 -31.52 -31.88 -30.03
C ASP A 332 -30.37 -31.07 -29.43
N PHE A 333 -29.12 -31.37 -29.82
CA PHE A 333 -27.96 -30.61 -29.36
C PHE A 333 -27.98 -29.17 -29.85
N VAL A 334 -28.34 -28.94 -31.12
CA VAL A 334 -28.52 -27.57 -31.66
C VAL A 334 -29.61 -26.83 -30.88
N ASP A 335 -30.76 -27.47 -30.65
CA ASP A 335 -31.87 -26.85 -29.90
C ASP A 335 -31.48 -26.48 -28.47
N LEU A 336 -30.71 -27.35 -27.79
CA LEU A 336 -30.16 -27.07 -26.46
C LEU A 336 -29.28 -25.81 -26.46
N LEU A 337 -28.42 -25.62 -27.46
CA LEU A 337 -27.57 -24.43 -27.57
C LEU A 337 -28.39 -23.17 -27.81
N TYR A 338 -29.41 -23.22 -28.68
CA TYR A 338 -30.32 -22.08 -28.89
C TYR A 338 -31.01 -21.65 -27.59
N VAL A 339 -31.52 -22.60 -26.81
CA VAL A 339 -32.18 -22.30 -25.53
C VAL A 339 -31.19 -21.73 -24.52
N ASN A 340 -30.02 -22.37 -24.33
CA ASN A 340 -29.06 -21.93 -23.32
C ASN A 340 -28.45 -20.55 -23.65
N VAL A 341 -28.12 -20.32 -24.92
CA VAL A 341 -27.35 -19.16 -25.36
C VAL A 341 -28.23 -17.97 -25.72
N LEU A 342 -29.32 -18.23 -26.45
CA LEU A 342 -30.21 -17.19 -27.00
C LEU A 342 -31.54 -17.09 -26.24
N GLY A 343 -31.83 -18.00 -25.31
CA GLY A 343 -33.06 -17.98 -24.52
C GLY A 343 -34.32 -18.25 -25.34
N ARG A 344 -34.18 -18.79 -26.55
CA ARG A 344 -35.29 -19.07 -27.48
C ARG A 344 -35.12 -20.42 -28.16
N VAL A 345 -36.22 -20.97 -28.64
CA VAL A 345 -36.20 -22.16 -29.51
C VAL A 345 -35.57 -21.77 -30.86
N SER A 346 -34.86 -22.72 -31.48
CA SER A 346 -34.33 -22.56 -32.83
C SER A 346 -35.46 -22.34 -33.84
N ASP A 347 -35.18 -21.56 -34.88
CA ASP A 347 -36.02 -21.56 -36.07
C ASP A 347 -35.61 -22.72 -36.99
N VAL A 348 -36.55 -23.22 -37.80
CA VAL A 348 -36.34 -24.41 -38.64
C VAL A 348 -35.11 -24.26 -39.56
N ALA A 349 -34.92 -23.08 -40.14
CA ALA A 349 -33.80 -22.84 -41.06
C ALA A 349 -32.45 -22.86 -40.33
N GLY A 350 -32.36 -22.22 -39.16
CA GLY A 350 -31.16 -22.23 -38.32
C GLY A 350 -30.82 -23.63 -37.80
N ALA A 351 -31.83 -24.36 -37.29
CA ALA A 351 -31.67 -25.74 -36.82
C ALA A 351 -31.14 -26.66 -37.93
N ASP A 352 -31.75 -26.59 -39.12
CA ASP A 352 -31.34 -27.36 -40.30
C ASP A 352 -29.92 -27.01 -40.74
N TYR A 353 -29.56 -25.72 -40.73
CA TYR A 353 -28.23 -25.27 -41.12
C TYR A 353 -27.14 -25.89 -40.24
N TRP A 354 -27.28 -25.79 -38.92
CA TRP A 354 -26.27 -26.31 -37.99
C TRP A 354 -26.24 -27.83 -37.98
N THR A 355 -27.40 -28.47 -38.01
CA THR A 355 -27.51 -29.94 -38.02
C THR A 355 -26.83 -30.54 -39.25
N ARG A 356 -27.03 -29.96 -40.45
CA ARG A 356 -26.34 -30.42 -41.67
C ARG A 356 -24.83 -30.25 -41.58
N ARG A 357 -24.33 -29.19 -40.95
CA ARG A 357 -22.89 -28.96 -40.77
C ARG A 357 -22.26 -29.98 -39.82
N LEU A 358 -22.95 -30.34 -38.74
CA LEU A 358 -22.54 -31.41 -37.83
C LEU A 358 -22.49 -32.75 -38.56
N GLN A 359 -23.55 -33.10 -39.28
CA GLN A 359 -23.65 -34.35 -40.05
C GLN A 359 -22.60 -34.46 -41.16
N ALA A 360 -22.26 -33.33 -41.81
CA ALA A 360 -21.22 -33.26 -42.83
C ALA A 360 -19.80 -33.25 -42.26
N GLY A 361 -19.61 -33.21 -40.93
CA GLY A 361 -18.30 -33.07 -40.29
C GLY A 361 -17.64 -31.71 -40.54
N ALA A 362 -18.40 -30.71 -41.01
CA ALA A 362 -17.89 -29.36 -41.28
C ALA A 362 -17.67 -28.54 -40.00
N ILE A 363 -18.23 -29.00 -38.89
CA ILE A 363 -17.98 -28.55 -37.52
C ILE A 363 -18.27 -29.72 -36.59
N ASP A 364 -17.50 -29.87 -35.51
CA ASP A 364 -17.80 -30.83 -34.45
C ASP A 364 -18.66 -30.17 -33.34
N ARG A 365 -19.20 -30.97 -32.42
CA ARG A 365 -20.06 -30.46 -31.35
C ARG A 365 -19.33 -29.47 -30.44
N ALA A 366 -18.04 -29.71 -30.16
CA ALA A 366 -17.22 -28.83 -29.36
C ALA A 366 -17.01 -27.47 -30.04
N GLY A 367 -16.70 -27.46 -31.34
CA GLY A 367 -16.58 -26.25 -32.14
C GLY A 367 -17.89 -25.48 -32.24
N LEU A 368 -19.03 -26.18 -32.36
CA LEU A 368 -20.34 -25.53 -32.37
C LEU A 368 -20.67 -24.89 -31.02
N LEU A 369 -20.40 -25.57 -29.90
CA LEU A 369 -20.56 -25.01 -28.55
C LEU A 369 -19.73 -23.74 -28.38
N VAL A 370 -18.46 -23.74 -28.80
CA VAL A 370 -17.61 -22.54 -28.76
C VAL A 370 -18.17 -21.43 -29.64
N GLN A 371 -18.65 -21.72 -30.86
CA GLN A 371 -19.25 -20.68 -31.72
C GLN A 371 -20.46 -20.01 -31.07
N PHE A 372 -21.30 -20.78 -30.39
CA PHE A 372 -22.46 -20.23 -29.68
C PHE A 372 -22.03 -19.44 -28.43
N SER A 373 -21.14 -20.01 -27.60
CA SER A 373 -20.60 -19.38 -26.38
C SER A 373 -19.92 -18.05 -26.67
N GLU A 374 -19.10 -17.99 -27.71
CA GLU A 374 -18.31 -16.81 -28.07
C GLU A 374 -18.97 -15.95 -29.15
N SER A 375 -20.26 -16.20 -29.44
CA SER A 375 -21.01 -15.35 -30.36
C SER A 375 -21.08 -13.92 -29.82
N PRO A 376 -20.98 -12.87 -30.68
CA PRO A 376 -21.04 -11.49 -30.22
C PRO A 376 -22.30 -11.15 -29.43
N GLU A 377 -23.42 -11.82 -29.73
CA GLU A 377 -24.68 -11.68 -28.99
C GLU A 377 -24.57 -12.27 -27.58
N HIS A 378 -24.04 -13.49 -27.43
CA HIS A 378 -23.91 -14.11 -26.12
C HIS A 378 -22.89 -13.39 -25.23
N VAL A 379 -21.73 -13.03 -25.78
CA VAL A 379 -20.70 -12.26 -25.07
C VAL A 379 -21.29 -10.98 -24.50
N ARG A 380 -22.01 -10.21 -25.32
CA ARG A 380 -22.64 -8.94 -24.91
C ARG A 380 -23.73 -9.16 -23.86
N THR A 381 -24.66 -10.07 -24.11
CA THR A 381 -25.83 -10.28 -23.24
C THR A 381 -25.46 -10.95 -21.90
N ARG A 382 -24.36 -11.70 -21.85
CA ARG A 382 -23.87 -12.36 -20.65
C ARG A 382 -22.71 -11.64 -19.97
N GLN A 383 -22.27 -10.49 -20.48
CA GLN A 383 -21.13 -9.75 -19.93
C GLN A 383 -21.29 -9.49 -18.43
N ALA A 384 -22.39 -8.84 -18.02
CA ALA A 384 -22.63 -8.52 -16.62
C ALA A 384 -22.71 -9.77 -15.72
N THR A 385 -23.36 -10.83 -16.19
CA THR A 385 -23.43 -12.11 -15.45
C THR A 385 -22.05 -12.74 -15.29
N THR A 386 -21.23 -12.66 -16.34
CA THR A 386 -19.90 -13.25 -16.39
C THR A 386 -18.93 -12.53 -15.46
N GLU A 387 -18.89 -11.19 -15.54
CA GLU A 387 -18.11 -10.33 -14.65
C GLU A 387 -18.53 -10.53 -13.18
N ALA A 388 -19.83 -10.49 -12.89
CA ALA A 388 -20.35 -10.70 -11.54
C ALA A 388 -19.95 -12.07 -10.97
N THR A 389 -19.97 -13.12 -11.81
CA THR A 389 -19.60 -14.48 -11.40
C THR A 389 -18.13 -14.56 -10.98
N ILE A 390 -17.22 -13.99 -11.77
CA ILE A 390 -15.79 -13.96 -11.45
C ILE A 390 -15.55 -13.17 -10.15
N VAL A 391 -16.11 -11.97 -10.05
CA VAL A 391 -15.92 -11.12 -8.86
C VAL A 391 -16.48 -11.78 -7.60
N TYR A 392 -17.68 -12.37 -7.65
CA TYR A 392 -18.30 -12.99 -6.47
C TYR A 392 -17.58 -14.26 -6.02
N PHE A 393 -17.16 -15.12 -6.94
CA PHE A 393 -16.40 -16.30 -6.56
C PHE A 393 -15.00 -15.95 -6.07
N GLY A 394 -14.34 -14.98 -6.70
CA GLY A 394 -13.00 -14.55 -6.29
C GLY A 394 -13.02 -13.87 -4.92
N MET A 395 -13.80 -12.80 -4.77
CA MET A 395 -13.73 -11.92 -3.62
C MET A 395 -14.66 -12.34 -2.47
N VAL A 396 -15.83 -12.90 -2.77
CA VAL A 396 -16.85 -13.27 -1.75
C VAL A 396 -16.88 -14.77 -1.47
N ARG A 397 -16.18 -15.58 -2.28
CA ARG A 397 -16.14 -17.05 -2.18
C ARG A 397 -17.54 -17.70 -2.23
N ARG A 398 -18.49 -17.10 -2.96
CA ARG A 398 -19.84 -17.65 -3.18
C ARG A 398 -20.39 -17.26 -4.55
N ALA A 399 -21.42 -17.99 -5.00
CA ALA A 399 -22.14 -17.63 -6.22
C ALA A 399 -22.96 -16.34 -6.03
N PRO A 400 -23.08 -15.48 -7.06
CA PRO A 400 -24.03 -14.39 -7.06
C PRO A 400 -25.46 -14.95 -7.13
N ASP A 401 -26.35 -14.43 -6.30
CA ASP A 401 -27.78 -14.74 -6.39
C ASP A 401 -28.47 -13.90 -7.47
N SER A 402 -29.75 -14.20 -7.74
CA SER A 402 -30.50 -13.52 -8.81
C SER A 402 -30.66 -12.02 -8.60
N SER A 403 -30.68 -11.55 -7.34
CA SER A 403 -30.81 -10.11 -7.04
C SER A 403 -29.52 -9.37 -7.38
N VAL A 404 -28.38 -9.97 -7.04
CA VAL A 404 -27.05 -9.48 -7.43
C VAL A 404 -26.91 -9.41 -8.94
N LEU A 405 -27.26 -10.49 -9.65
CA LEU A 405 -27.14 -10.56 -11.11
C LEU A 405 -28.01 -9.50 -11.81
N ALA A 406 -29.26 -9.33 -11.35
CA ALA A 406 -30.17 -8.33 -11.92
C ALA A 406 -29.66 -6.90 -11.67
N TRP A 407 -29.15 -6.63 -10.47
CA TRP A 407 -28.57 -5.33 -10.14
C TRP A 407 -27.32 -5.04 -10.99
N TRP A 408 -26.41 -6.02 -11.11
CA TRP A 408 -25.17 -5.88 -11.90
C TRP A 408 -25.46 -5.61 -13.37
N ALA A 409 -26.42 -6.35 -13.94
CA ALA A 409 -26.88 -6.14 -15.31
C ALA A 409 -27.42 -4.71 -15.50
N GLY A 410 -28.32 -4.26 -14.63
CA GLY A 410 -28.86 -2.89 -14.71
C GLY A 410 -27.79 -1.80 -14.61
N LYS A 411 -26.71 -2.04 -13.85
CA LYS A 411 -25.58 -1.09 -13.76
C LYS A 411 -24.72 -1.09 -15.02
N ARG A 412 -24.38 -2.26 -15.58
CA ARG A 412 -23.60 -2.33 -16.83
C ARG A 412 -24.39 -1.77 -18.01
N ASP A 413 -25.69 -2.04 -18.09
CA ASP A 413 -26.57 -1.46 -19.11
C ASP A 413 -26.67 0.06 -19.02
N ALA A 414 -26.58 0.61 -17.80
CA ALA A 414 -26.52 2.05 -17.55
C ALA A 414 -25.11 2.66 -17.76
N GLY A 415 -24.13 1.88 -18.21
CA GLY A 415 -22.79 2.35 -18.54
C GLY A 415 -21.85 2.52 -17.34
N TYR A 416 -22.18 1.94 -16.17
CA TYR A 416 -21.29 2.02 -15.01
C TYR A 416 -20.02 1.18 -15.25
N PRO A 417 -18.83 1.71 -14.91
CA PRO A 417 -17.58 0.97 -15.03
C PRO A 417 -17.52 -0.16 -13.99
N LEU A 418 -16.75 -1.21 -14.28
CA LEU A 418 -16.64 -2.38 -13.39
C LEU A 418 -16.04 -2.01 -12.02
N GLU A 419 -15.21 -0.98 -11.97
CA GLU A 419 -14.66 -0.44 -10.71
C GLU A 419 -15.76 -0.05 -9.71
N THR A 420 -16.89 0.49 -10.17
CA THR A 420 -18.01 0.85 -9.29
C THR A 420 -18.68 -0.38 -8.69
N LEU A 421 -18.61 -1.52 -9.39
CA LEU A 421 -19.27 -2.76 -8.97
C LEU A 421 -18.36 -3.59 -8.08
N THR A 422 -17.04 -3.53 -8.29
CA THR A 422 -16.03 -4.14 -7.42
C THR A 422 -15.88 -3.39 -6.11
N ASP A 423 -16.12 -2.07 -6.07
CA ASP A 423 -16.11 -1.27 -4.83
C ASP A 423 -17.08 -1.81 -3.76
N LEU A 424 -18.29 -2.20 -4.16
CA LEU A 424 -19.28 -2.77 -3.23
C LEU A 424 -18.90 -4.14 -2.66
N VAL A 425 -17.96 -4.83 -3.29
CA VAL A 425 -17.46 -6.13 -2.83
C VAL A 425 -16.17 -5.96 -2.03
N TRP A 426 -15.47 -4.86 -2.26
CA TRP A 426 -14.26 -4.45 -1.57
C TRP A 426 -14.54 -3.89 -0.18
N THR A 427 -15.57 -3.07 -0.05
CA THR A 427 -16.06 -2.51 1.23
C THR A 427 -16.86 -3.51 2.04
#